data_AF-A0A151S4B6-F1
#
_entry.id   AF-A0A151S4B6-F1
#
_cell.length_a   1.000
_cell.length_b   1.000
_cell.length_c   1.000
_cell.angle_alpha   90.00
_cell.angle_beta   90.00
_cell.angle_gamma   90.00
#
_symmetry.space_group_name_H-M   'P 1'
#
loop_
_entity.id
_entity.type
_entity.pdbx_description
1 polymer ?
#
loop_
_entity_poly.entity_id
_entity_poly.type
_entity_poly.pdbx_seq_one_letter_code
_entity_poly.pdbx_strand_id
1 'polypeptide(L)' 'LQRHYELFSKKENETIDEMFGRLQTILNELKFLKILDSLPKVWEPKAITILEAHDLKALTLDELLGSL' A
#
# COMPACT_ATOMS: atom_id res chain seq x y z
N LEU A 1 19.24 -8.51 13.96
CA LEU A 1 18.17 -8.34 12.96
C LEU A 1 16.89 -7.98 13.71
N GLN A 2 16.52 -6.71 13.72
CA GLN A 2 15.20 -6.28 14.19
C GLN A 2 14.18 -6.74 13.13
N ARG A 3 13.13 -7.44 13.55
CA ARG A 3 12.14 -7.94 12.60
C ARG A 3 11.22 -6.78 12.25
N HIS A 4 10.99 -6.53 10.96
CA HIS A 4 10.26 -5.32 10.51
C HIS A 4 8.81 -5.24 11.04
N TYR A 5 8.21 -6.37 11.45
CA TYR A 5 6.90 -6.35 12.13
C TYR A 5 6.96 -5.73 13.53
N GLU A 6 8.14 -5.66 14.17
CA GLU A 6 8.35 -4.99 15.46
C GLU A 6 8.29 -3.46 15.32
N LEU A 7 8.36 -2.92 14.09
CA LEU A 7 8.19 -1.49 13.81
C LEU A 7 6.73 -1.05 13.84
N PHE A 8 5.78 -1.97 13.64
CA PHE A 8 4.37 -1.66 13.75
C PHE A 8 3.92 -1.91 15.19
N SER A 9 3.82 -0.83 15.97
CA SER A 9 3.29 -0.86 17.33
C SER A 9 2.20 0.20 17.50
N LYS A 10 1.36 -0.01 18.51
CA LYS A 10 0.43 1.01 19.00
C LYS A 10 1.22 2.23 19.47
N LYS A 11 0.82 3.43 19.04
CA LYS A 11 1.40 4.67 19.58
C LYS A 11 0.80 5.00 20.96
N GLU A 12 1.54 5.74 21.78
CA GLU A 12 1.20 6.01 23.19
C GLU A 12 -0.22 6.60 23.39
N ASN A 13 -0.70 7.40 22.43
CA ASN A 13 -2.01 8.05 22.47
C ASN A 13 -2.99 7.54 21.39
N GLU A 14 -2.71 6.39 20.80
CA GLU A 14 -3.53 5.81 19.73
C GLU A 14 -4.53 4.79 20.28
N THR A 15 -5.80 4.92 19.91
CA THR A 15 -6.84 3.93 20.18
C THR A 15 -6.61 2.65 19.36
N ILE A 16 -7.24 1.55 19.75
CA ILE A 16 -7.12 0.30 18.99
C ILE A 16 -7.71 0.47 17.58
N ASP A 17 -8.82 1.21 17.44
CA ASP A 17 -9.46 1.50 16.16
C ASP A 17 -8.55 2.33 15.23
N GLU A 18 -7.88 3.36 15.75
CA GLU A 18 -6.91 4.14 14.97
C GLU A 18 -5.71 3.28 14.55
N MET A 19 -5.19 2.44 15.45
CA MET A 19 -4.11 1.50 15.13
C MET A 19 -4.55 0.52 14.04
N PHE A 20 -5.77 -0.03 14.16
CA PHE A 20 -6.34 -0.93 13.17
C PHE A 20 -6.51 -0.23 11.81
N GLY A 21 -6.98 1.02 11.79
CA GLY A 21 -7.06 1.84 10.59
C GLY A 21 -5.70 2.01 9.91
N ARG A 22 -4.63 2.32 10.66
CA ARG A 22 -3.27 2.38 10.11
C ARG A 22 -2.81 1.04 9.53
N LEU A 23 -3.12 -0.06 10.21
CA LEU A 23 -2.78 -1.39 9.71
C LEU A 23 -3.50 -1.69 8.39
N GLN A 24 -4.78 -1.36 8.29
CA GLN A 24 -5.55 -1.52 7.05
C GLN A 24 -4.95 -0.69 5.90
N THR A 25 -4.55 0.56 6.17
CA THR A 25 -3.86 1.39 5.19
C THR A 25 -2.57 0.73 4.68
N ILE A 26 -1.70 0.25 5.58
CA ILE A 26 -0.45 -0.43 5.21
C ILE A 26 -0.74 -1.70 4.40
N LEU A 27 -1.74 -2.48 4.79
CA LEU A 27 -2.12 -3.70 4.06
C LEU A 27 -2.63 -3.40 2.64
N ASN A 28 -3.39 -2.32 2.46
CA ASN A 28 -3.84 -1.88 1.14
C ASN A 28 -2.66 -1.44 0.25
N GLU A 29 -1.75 -0.61 0.77
CA GLU A 29 -0.54 -0.22 0.03
C GLU A 29 0.28 -1.44 -0.40
N LEU A 30 0.51 -2.39 0.53
CA LEU A 30 1.24 -3.63 0.24
C LEU A 30 0.54 -4.48 -0.83
N LYS A 31 -0.80 -4.53 -0.81
CA LYS A 31 -1.57 -5.25 -1.82
C LYS A 31 -1.34 -4.64 -3.21
N PHE A 32 -1.39 -3.32 -3.33
CA PHE A 32 -1.16 -2.64 -4.60
C PHE A 32 0.27 -2.79 -5.10
N LEU A 33 1.27 -2.64 -4.23
CA LEU A 33 2.66 -2.87 -4.57
C LEU A 33 2.89 -4.30 -5.08
N LYS A 34 2.32 -5.32 -4.43
CA LYS A 34 2.42 -6.71 -4.90
C LYS A 34 1.78 -6.92 -6.27
N ILE A 35 0.67 -6.25 -6.56
CA ILE A 35 0.03 -6.33 -7.88
C ILE A 35 0.96 -5.70 -8.93
N LEU A 36 1.42 -4.47 -8.70
CA LEU A 36 2.30 -3.76 -9.63
C LEU A 36 3.62 -4.49 -9.85
N ASP A 37 4.24 -5.01 -8.79
CA ASP A 37 5.51 -5.76 -8.84
C ASP A 37 5.36 -7.12 -9.54
N SER A 38 4.14 -7.68 -9.58
CA SER A 38 3.84 -8.91 -10.32
C SER A 38 3.64 -8.70 -11.83
N LEU A 39 3.55 -7.46 -12.32
CA LEU A 39 3.34 -7.18 -13.73
C LEU A 39 4.61 -7.44 -14.56
N PRO A 40 4.48 -7.84 -15.84
CA PRO A 40 5.63 -7.95 -16.73
C PRO A 40 6.36 -6.59 -16.87
N LYS A 41 7.69 -6.60 -17.02
CA LYS A 41 8.53 -5.38 -17.09
C LYS A 41 8.08 -4.33 -18.12
N VAL A 42 7.37 -4.72 -19.18
CA VAL A 42 6.82 -3.79 -20.16
C VAL A 42 5.83 -2.79 -19.54
N TRP A 43 5.22 -3.13 -18.40
CA TRP A 43 4.30 -2.30 -17.64
C TRP A 43 4.98 -1.39 -16.62
N GLU A 44 6.30 -1.53 -16.42
CA GLU A 44 7.07 -0.76 -15.42
C GLU A 44 6.90 0.75 -15.57
N PRO A 45 6.98 1.36 -16.77
CA PRO A 45 6.75 2.80 -16.91
C PRO A 45 5.35 3.22 -16.47
N LYS A 46 4.34 2.39 -16.76
CA LYS A 46 2.93 2.64 -16.40
C LYS A 46 2.71 2.49 -14.90
N ALA A 47 3.32 1.47 -14.29
CA ALA A 47 3.30 1.26 -12.84
C ALA A 47 3.94 2.45 -12.10
N ILE A 48 5.08 2.96 -12.58
CA ILE A 48 5.74 4.15 -12.03
C ILE A 48 4.81 5.37 -12.13
N THR A 49 4.20 5.61 -13.29
CA THR A 49 3.24 6.72 -13.45
C THR A 49 2.07 6.61 -12.49
N ILE A 50 1.52 5.40 -12.26
CA ILE A 50 0.43 5.18 -11.30
C ILE A 50 0.90 5.48 -9.87
N LEU A 51 2.10 5.03 -9.49
CA LEU A 51 2.70 5.27 -8.17
C LEU A 51 2.97 6.76 -7.92
N GLU A 52 3.37 7.51 -8.95
CA GLU A 52 3.64 8.94 -8.86
C GLU A 52 2.36 9.80 -8.87
N ALA A 53 1.33 9.37 -9.59
CA ALA A 53 0.09 10.12 -9.75
C ALA A 53 -0.91 9.91 -8.60
N HIS A 54 -0.87 8.77 -7.91
CA HIS A 54 -1.88 8.39 -6.93
C HIS A 54 -1.31 8.13 -5.54
N ASP A 55 -2.03 8.61 -4.52
CA ASP A 55 -1.84 8.12 -3.16
C ASP A 55 -2.44 6.71 -3.04
N LEU A 56 -1.58 5.69 -2.97
CA LEU A 56 -1.96 4.28 -2.83
C LEU A 56 -2.85 4.02 -1.59
N LYS A 57 -2.85 4.93 -0.60
CA LYS A 57 -3.71 4.82 0.58
C LYS A 57 -5.18 5.07 0.27
N ALA A 58 -5.45 5.89 -0.75
CA ALA A 58 -6.79 6.32 -1.13
C ALA A 58 -7.31 5.62 -2.38
N LEU A 59 -6.42 5.02 -3.18
CA LEU A 59 -6.78 4.32 -4.40
C LEU A 59 -7.56 3.03 -4.10
N THR A 60 -8.67 2.79 -4.80
CA THR A 60 -9.40 1.52 -4.73
C THR A 60 -8.80 0.48 -5.69
N LEU A 61 -9.11 -0.80 -5.46
CA LEU A 61 -8.65 -1.86 -6.35
C LEU A 61 -9.26 -1.75 -7.75
N ASP A 62 -10.53 -1.39 -7.85
CA ASP A 62 -11.20 -1.22 -9.14
C ASP A 62 -10.59 -0.07 -9.95
N GLU A 63 -10.24 1.04 -9.30
CA GLU A 63 -9.53 2.16 -9.95
C GLU A 63 -8.13 1.77 -10.41
N LEU A 64 -7.39 0.99 -9.61
CA LEU A 64 -6.08 0.48 -10.02
C LEU A 64 -6.21 -0.41 -11.26
N LEU A 65 -7.15 -1.36 -11.24
CA LEU A 65 -7.37 -2.28 -12.35
C LEU A 65 -7.87 -1.57 -13.61
N GLY A 66 -8.66 -0.50 -13.49
CA GLY A 66 -9.07 0.33 -14.62
C GLY A 66 -7.96 1.23 -15.16
N SER A 67 -6.96 1.53 -14.33
CA SER A 67 -5.79 2.32 -14.73
C SER A 67 -4.71 1.48 -15.41
N LEU A 68 -4.65 0.16 -15.13
CA LEU A 68 -3.80 -0.82 -15.81
C LEU A 68 -4.34 -1.21 -17.19
#